data_AF-A0A354P481-F1
#
_entry.id   AF-A0A354P481-F1
#
_cell.length_a   1.000
_cell.length_b   1.000
_cell.length_c   1.000
_cell.angle_alpha   90.00
_cell.angle_beta   90.00
_cell.angle_gamma   90.00
#
_symmetry.space_group_name_H-M   'P 1'
#
loop_
_entity.id
_entity.type
_entity.pdbx_description
1 polymer ?
#
loop_
_entity_poly.entity_id
_entity_poly.type
_entity_poly.pdbx_seq_one_letter_code
_entity_poly.pdbx_strand_id
1 'polypeptide(L)'
;MIDPSNYTNKRIYALGNPDRSEDGFPDREDIINYIKGGIFASENGRYRQTAHRPADIVVLSRDGLGFGHFEIYDCVVPTKQDKLDYPRVKRVYLVKRAVCYEKPVKLYDYGIRVRQTGAEVTSEQFAQVLQAAGDCSTHESAASLPEAPIPEIELDRMLASVRARLRQSEFRQMMLERFEARCIVTGCSAQEALEAAHIDPWCNSQSNHVGNGLLLRADIHVLFDQGLLTLHPTDLLTCVSPRLKGTEYEMLDRSPSRMNDAARAQIDREALALRWKQFTKLLGTGGCFASGQA
;
A
#
# COMPACT_ATOMS: atom_id res chain seq x y z
N MET A 1 -26.23 -23.28 11.03
CA MET A 1 -25.06 -24.03 11.51
C MET A 1 -23.87 -23.70 10.64
N ILE A 2 -22.74 -23.31 11.23
CA ILE A 2 -21.50 -23.03 10.51
C ILE A 2 -20.77 -24.36 10.31
N ASP A 3 -20.50 -24.76 9.07
CA ASP A 3 -19.76 -25.99 8.76
C ASP A 3 -18.25 -25.81 9.07
N PRO A 4 -17.66 -26.58 10.01
CA PRO A 4 -16.25 -26.50 10.37
C PRO A 4 -15.29 -26.82 9.21
N SER A 5 -15.72 -27.59 8.21
CA SER A 5 -14.89 -27.99 7.08
C SER A 5 -14.44 -26.79 6.22
N ASN A 6 -15.18 -25.68 6.25
CA ASN A 6 -14.88 -24.41 5.56
C ASN A 6 -13.61 -23.69 6.08
N TYR A 7 -13.01 -24.19 7.17
CA TYR A 7 -11.86 -23.58 7.83
C TYR A 7 -10.61 -24.46 7.82
N THR A 8 -10.66 -25.59 7.10
CA THR A 8 -9.51 -26.46 6.84
C THR A 8 -8.45 -25.67 6.05
N ASN A 9 -7.20 -25.70 6.50
CA ASN A 9 -6.05 -24.93 5.94
C ASN A 9 -6.07 -23.40 6.12
N LYS A 10 -6.96 -22.83 6.93
CA LYS A 10 -6.93 -21.40 7.25
C LYS A 10 -6.02 -21.09 8.44
N ARG A 11 -5.32 -19.96 8.39
CA ARG A 11 -4.52 -19.43 9.51
C ARG A 11 -5.44 -18.75 10.51
N ILE A 12 -5.59 -19.33 11.69
CA ILE A 12 -6.52 -18.86 12.71
C ILE A 12 -5.73 -18.25 13.86
N TYR A 13 -6.14 -17.05 14.26
CA TYR A 13 -5.43 -16.28 15.26
C TYR A 13 -6.39 -15.74 16.32
N ALA A 14 -6.16 -16.09 17.59
CA ALA A 14 -6.88 -15.52 18.72
C ALA A 14 -6.15 -14.29 19.26
N LEU A 15 -6.82 -13.15 19.27
CA LEU A 15 -6.23 -11.90 19.72
C LEU A 15 -6.05 -11.84 21.23
N GLY A 16 -4.88 -11.33 21.61
CA GLY A 16 -4.48 -11.13 22.99
C GLY A 16 -5.02 -9.83 23.55
N ASN A 17 -6.15 -9.90 24.26
CA ASN A 17 -6.79 -8.81 24.98
C ASN A 17 -6.92 -7.50 24.17
N PRO A 18 -8.10 -7.19 23.60
CA PRO A 18 -8.36 -5.89 23.01
C PRO A 18 -8.03 -4.74 23.98
N ASP A 19 -7.65 -3.60 23.41
CA ASP A 19 -7.33 -2.38 24.16
C ASP A 19 -8.48 -2.04 25.12
N ARG A 20 -8.17 -1.86 26.42
CA ARG A 20 -9.15 -1.59 27.48
C ARG A 20 -9.36 -0.09 27.72
N SER A 21 -8.76 0.76 26.89
CA SER A 21 -9.01 2.20 26.91
C SER A 21 -10.41 2.55 26.42
N GLU A 22 -10.83 3.79 26.68
CA GLU A 22 -12.08 4.35 26.17
C GLU A 22 -12.17 4.30 24.63
N ASP A 23 -11.02 4.37 23.94
CA ASP A 23 -10.90 4.29 22.48
C ASP A 23 -10.91 2.84 21.94
N GLY A 24 -10.99 1.84 22.81
CA GLY A 24 -10.92 0.42 22.48
C GLY A 24 -12.23 -0.32 22.77
N PHE A 25 -12.16 -1.29 23.68
CA PHE A 25 -13.30 -2.07 24.12
C PHE A 25 -13.37 -2.02 25.65
N PRO A 26 -13.94 -0.94 26.22
CA PRO A 26 -14.02 -0.77 27.67
C PRO A 26 -14.81 -1.92 28.31
N ASP A 27 -15.93 -2.33 27.71
CA ASP A 27 -16.79 -3.41 28.22
C ASP A 27 -16.93 -4.62 27.28
N ARG A 28 -17.47 -5.72 27.82
CA ARG A 28 -17.73 -6.95 27.04
C ARG A 28 -18.83 -6.73 25.99
N GLU A 29 -19.78 -5.86 26.31
CA GLU A 29 -20.89 -5.50 25.43
C GLU A 29 -20.40 -4.72 24.20
N ASP A 30 -19.35 -3.90 24.34
CA ASP A 30 -18.75 -3.17 23.21
C ASP A 30 -18.15 -4.12 22.18
N ILE A 31 -17.48 -5.19 22.64
CA ILE A 31 -16.95 -6.23 21.74
C ILE A 31 -18.10 -6.89 20.96
N ILE A 32 -19.20 -7.22 21.65
CA ILE A 32 -20.36 -7.86 21.04
C ILE A 32 -21.01 -6.91 20.02
N ASN A 33 -21.24 -5.66 20.39
CA ASN A 33 -21.84 -4.65 19.52
C ASN A 33 -20.97 -4.34 18.30
N TYR A 34 -19.65 -4.33 18.49
CA TYR A 34 -18.69 -4.16 17.40
C TYR A 34 -18.73 -5.33 16.41
N ILE A 35 -18.77 -6.57 16.90
CA ILE A 35 -18.90 -7.76 16.03
C ILE A 35 -20.26 -7.78 15.33
N LYS A 36 -21.34 -7.39 16.04
CA LYS A 36 -22.70 -7.38 15.51
C LYS A 36 -22.98 -6.30 14.46
N GLY A 37 -22.05 -5.38 14.23
CA GLY A 37 -22.26 -4.37 13.19
C GLY A 37 -21.32 -3.19 13.24
N GLY A 38 -20.74 -2.84 14.39
CA GLY A 38 -19.81 -1.71 14.50
C GLY A 38 -18.65 -1.77 13.52
N ILE A 39 -18.09 -2.96 13.28
CA ILE A 39 -17.02 -3.18 12.30
C ILE A 39 -17.42 -2.79 10.87
N PHE A 40 -18.68 -2.96 10.48
CA PHE A 40 -19.15 -2.60 9.14
C PHE A 40 -19.75 -1.20 9.07
N ALA A 41 -20.55 -0.82 10.07
CA ALA A 41 -21.28 0.44 10.08
C ALA A 41 -20.38 1.65 10.36
N SER A 42 -19.42 1.52 11.28
CA SER A 42 -18.55 2.63 11.70
C SER A 42 -17.17 2.55 11.06
N GLU A 43 -16.63 1.35 10.90
CA GLU A 43 -15.25 1.14 10.43
C GLU A 43 -15.17 0.67 8.97
N ASN A 44 -16.32 0.55 8.28
CA ASN A 44 -16.39 0.12 6.87
C ASN A 44 -15.64 -1.20 6.58
N GLY A 45 -15.69 -2.14 7.52
CA GLY A 45 -15.03 -3.44 7.45
C GLY A 45 -13.51 -3.39 7.70
N ARG A 46 -12.96 -2.26 8.15
CA ARG A 46 -11.52 -2.06 8.33
C ARG A 46 -11.10 -2.33 9.77
N TYR A 47 -10.60 -3.53 10.04
CA TYR A 47 -10.10 -3.89 11.36
C TYR A 47 -8.60 -3.56 11.51
N ARG A 48 -8.26 -2.64 12.42
CA ARG A 48 -6.89 -2.11 12.60
C ARG A 48 -6.11 -2.95 13.62
N GLN A 49 -4.89 -3.37 13.25
CA GLN A 49 -4.01 -4.16 14.13
C GLN A 49 -2.64 -3.50 14.36
N THR A 50 -2.13 -3.66 15.58
CA THR A 50 -0.78 -3.23 16.00
C THR A 50 0.31 -4.25 15.68
N ALA A 51 -0.04 -5.51 15.43
CA ALA A 51 0.88 -6.61 15.19
C ALA A 51 0.77 -7.13 13.75
N HIS A 52 1.91 -7.57 13.18
CA HIS A 52 1.96 -8.15 11.85
C HIS A 52 1.81 -9.68 11.95
N ARG A 53 0.59 -10.20 11.82
CA ARG A 53 0.34 -11.65 11.89
C ARG A 53 -0.66 -12.09 10.82
N PRO A 54 -0.21 -12.61 9.67
CA PRO A 54 -1.11 -13.01 8.59
C PRO A 54 -2.09 -14.06 9.09
N ALA A 55 -3.38 -13.75 9.06
CA ALA A 55 -4.45 -14.60 9.55
C ALA A 55 -5.66 -14.49 8.61
N ASP A 56 -6.24 -15.63 8.27
CA ASP A 56 -7.48 -15.73 7.49
C ASP A 56 -8.70 -15.61 8.42
N ILE A 57 -8.51 -15.97 9.69
CA ILE A 57 -9.53 -15.87 10.73
C ILE A 57 -8.92 -15.23 11.97
N VAL A 58 -9.62 -14.23 12.50
CA VAL A 58 -9.25 -13.55 13.72
C VAL A 58 -10.33 -13.78 14.77
N VAL A 59 -10.02 -14.55 15.81
CA VAL A 59 -10.90 -14.76 16.97
C VAL A 59 -10.73 -13.59 17.92
N LEU A 60 -11.82 -12.90 18.19
CA LEU A 60 -11.88 -11.83 19.17
C LEU A 60 -12.08 -12.42 20.54
N SER A 61 -11.08 -12.24 21.41
CA SER A 61 -11.11 -12.80 22.75
C SER A 61 -10.72 -11.77 23.80
N ARG A 62 -11.35 -11.85 24.97
CA ARG A 62 -11.06 -11.01 26.14
C ARG A 62 -11.17 -11.87 27.40
N ASP A 63 -10.22 -11.72 28.32
CA ASP A 63 -10.17 -12.45 29.58
C ASP A 63 -10.22 -13.99 29.39
N GLY A 64 -9.72 -14.49 28.26
CA GLY A 64 -9.76 -15.91 27.90
C GLY A 64 -11.10 -16.41 27.33
N LEU A 65 -12.08 -15.52 27.16
CA LEU A 65 -13.36 -15.79 26.51
C LEU A 65 -13.31 -15.32 25.05
N GLY A 66 -13.68 -16.18 24.10
CA GLY A 66 -13.92 -15.83 22.71
C GLY A 66 -15.36 -15.36 22.54
N PHE A 67 -15.54 -14.17 21.97
CA PHE A 67 -16.86 -13.55 21.74
C PHE A 67 -17.33 -13.70 20.29
N GLY A 68 -16.40 -13.97 19.38
CA GLY A 68 -16.70 -14.15 17.98
C GLY A 68 -15.42 -14.24 17.16
N HIS A 69 -15.57 -14.29 15.84
CA HIS A 69 -14.46 -14.26 14.92
C HIS A 69 -14.77 -13.43 13.67
N PHE A 70 -13.71 -12.92 13.07
CA PHE A 70 -13.72 -12.25 11.79
C PHE A 70 -13.09 -13.14 10.74
N GLU A 71 -13.74 -13.26 9.60
CA GLU A 71 -13.15 -13.81 8.38
C GLU A 71 -12.54 -12.68 7.59
N ILE A 72 -11.25 -12.80 7.34
CA ILE A 72 -10.48 -11.77 6.66
C ILE A 72 -10.53 -12.04 5.16
N TYR A 73 -10.91 -11.01 4.41
CA TYR A 73 -10.86 -11.01 2.95
C TYR A 73 -9.45 -10.69 2.46
N ASP A 74 -8.83 -9.65 3.02
CA ASP A 74 -7.52 -9.16 2.59
C ASP A 74 -6.85 -8.34 3.70
N CYS A 75 -5.55 -8.09 3.57
CA CYS A 75 -4.74 -7.28 4.48
C CYS A 75 -4.07 -6.14 3.71
N VAL A 76 -4.39 -4.90 4.09
CA VAL A 76 -3.89 -3.70 3.42
C VAL A 76 -2.98 -2.86 4.32
N VAL A 77 -2.15 -2.02 3.68
CA VAL A 77 -1.37 -0.99 4.37
C VAL A 77 -2.32 0.05 4.95
N PRO A 78 -2.13 0.52 6.21
CA PRO A 78 -2.98 1.54 6.80
C PRO A 78 -2.97 2.84 6.00
N THR A 79 -4.14 3.42 5.79
CA THR A 79 -4.30 4.73 5.15
C THR A 79 -3.93 5.86 6.14
N LYS A 80 -3.89 7.11 5.64
CA LYS A 80 -3.71 8.27 6.52
C LYS A 80 -4.82 8.35 7.58
N GLN A 81 -6.07 8.06 7.20
CA GLN A 81 -7.20 8.05 8.13
C GLN A 81 -7.06 6.96 9.18
N ASP A 82 -6.65 5.74 8.80
CA ASP A 82 -6.44 4.66 9.78
C ASP A 82 -5.37 5.00 10.83
N LYS A 83 -4.35 5.77 10.44
CA LYS A 83 -3.30 6.26 11.36
C LYS A 83 -3.78 7.42 12.24
N LEU A 84 -4.79 8.18 11.81
CA LEU A 84 -5.42 9.20 12.65
C LEU A 84 -6.31 8.53 13.70
N ASP A 85 -7.15 7.60 13.25
CA ASP A 85 -8.12 6.91 14.10
C ASP A 85 -7.45 5.90 15.04
N TYR A 86 -6.35 5.26 14.61
CA TYR A 86 -5.58 4.33 15.44
C TYR A 86 -4.06 4.53 15.22
N PRO A 87 -3.42 5.47 15.95
CA PRO A 87 -2.03 5.87 15.72
C PRO A 87 -0.99 4.74 15.80
N ARG A 88 -1.30 3.65 16.52
CA ARG A 88 -0.42 2.47 16.65
C ARG A 88 -0.63 1.42 15.56
N VAL A 89 -1.50 1.69 14.57
CA VAL A 89 -1.82 0.75 13.49
C VAL A 89 -0.57 0.40 12.67
N LYS A 90 -0.36 -0.90 12.44
CA LYS A 90 0.64 -1.41 11.52
C LYS A 90 0.02 -2.06 10.28
N ARG A 91 -1.15 -2.68 10.42
CA ARG A 91 -1.91 -3.33 9.33
C ARG A 91 -3.40 -3.12 9.51
N VAL A 92 -4.13 -3.21 8.40
CA VAL A 92 -5.59 -3.19 8.40
C VAL A 92 -6.11 -4.45 7.72
N TYR A 93 -6.93 -5.22 8.42
CA TYR A 93 -7.62 -6.38 7.86
C TYR A 93 -8.99 -5.95 7.36
N LEU A 94 -9.27 -6.34 6.12
CA LEU A 94 -10.59 -6.17 5.53
C LEU A 94 -11.44 -7.37 5.96
N VAL A 95 -12.39 -7.12 6.85
CA VAL A 95 -13.29 -8.15 7.36
C VAL A 95 -14.36 -8.41 6.31
N LYS A 96 -14.44 -9.65 5.82
CA LYS A 96 -15.52 -10.11 4.94
C LYS A 96 -16.80 -10.33 5.74
N ARG A 97 -16.64 -11.02 6.87
CA ARG A 97 -17.73 -11.55 7.67
C ARG A 97 -17.34 -11.50 9.13
N ALA A 98 -18.26 -11.03 9.96
CA ALA A 98 -18.16 -11.03 11.41
C ALA A 98 -19.17 -12.00 11.99
N VAL A 99 -18.68 -12.96 12.77
CA VAL A 99 -19.53 -13.96 13.42
C VAL A 99 -19.46 -13.73 14.91
N CYS A 100 -20.59 -13.37 15.51
CA CYS A 100 -20.73 -13.23 16.95
C CYS A 100 -21.28 -14.54 17.54
N TYR A 101 -20.60 -15.07 18.55
CA TYR A 101 -21.08 -16.22 19.30
C TYR A 101 -22.20 -15.76 20.25
N GLU A 102 -23.33 -16.48 20.30
CA GLU A 102 -24.36 -16.16 21.29
C GLU A 102 -23.89 -16.43 22.71
N LYS A 103 -23.07 -17.47 22.88
CA LYS A 103 -22.42 -17.81 24.14
C LYS A 103 -20.91 -17.63 24.02
N PRO A 104 -20.29 -16.72 24.78
CA PRO A 104 -18.84 -16.59 24.81
C PRO A 104 -18.18 -17.90 25.26
N VAL A 105 -17.17 -18.35 24.51
CA VAL A 105 -16.53 -19.65 24.71
C VAL A 105 -15.23 -19.49 25.47
N LYS A 106 -15.01 -20.29 26.52
CA LYS A 106 -13.72 -20.33 27.23
C LYS A 106 -12.67 -21.00 26.37
N LEU A 107 -11.75 -20.21 25.81
CA LEU A 107 -10.71 -20.71 24.90
C LEU A 107 -9.71 -21.64 25.62
N TYR A 108 -9.51 -21.46 26.92
CA TYR A 108 -8.64 -22.30 27.73
C TYR A 108 -9.07 -23.77 27.76
N ASP A 109 -10.38 -24.03 27.75
CA ASP A 109 -10.94 -25.40 27.83
C ASP A 109 -10.57 -26.24 26.59
N TYR A 110 -10.20 -25.57 25.49
CA TYR A 110 -9.78 -26.17 24.22
C TYR A 110 -8.26 -26.05 23.99
N GLY A 111 -7.49 -25.76 25.05
CA GLY A 111 -6.03 -25.67 24.98
C GLY A 111 -5.51 -24.37 24.35
N ILE A 112 -6.36 -23.38 24.08
CA ILE A 112 -5.96 -22.10 23.50
C ILE A 112 -5.61 -21.14 24.63
N ARG A 113 -4.30 -20.96 24.88
CA ARG A 113 -3.79 -20.00 25.88
C ARG A 113 -3.47 -18.66 25.24
N VAL A 114 -4.47 -17.78 25.20
CA VAL A 114 -4.32 -16.42 24.69
C VAL A 114 -3.47 -15.58 25.65
N ARG A 115 -2.26 -15.21 25.21
CA ARG A 115 -1.37 -14.26 25.91
C ARG A 115 -1.64 -12.83 25.43
N GLN A 116 -1.02 -11.82 26.05
CA GLN A 116 -1.12 -10.42 25.58
C GLN A 116 -0.74 -10.24 24.09
N THR A 117 0.16 -11.07 23.58
CA THR A 117 0.54 -11.02 22.16
C THR A 117 -0.45 -11.69 21.22
N GLY A 118 -1.46 -12.39 21.77
CA GLY A 118 -2.38 -13.34 21.12
C GLY A 118 -1.82 -14.77 21.05
N ALA A 119 -2.59 -15.69 20.44
CA ALA A 119 -2.25 -17.11 20.27
C ALA A 119 -2.69 -17.63 18.89
N GLU A 120 -1.87 -18.50 18.29
CA GLU A 120 -2.29 -19.26 17.12
C GLU A 120 -3.25 -20.36 17.54
N VAL A 121 -4.25 -20.62 16.70
CA VAL A 121 -5.30 -21.61 16.93
C VAL A 121 -5.27 -22.60 15.78
N THR A 122 -5.30 -23.89 16.06
CA THR A 122 -5.40 -24.90 15.00
C THR A 122 -6.84 -25.00 14.49
N SER A 123 -7.02 -25.46 13.25
CA SER A 123 -8.36 -25.68 12.69
C SER A 123 -9.20 -26.64 13.55
N GLU A 124 -8.58 -27.64 14.17
CA GLU A 124 -9.25 -28.57 15.10
C GLU A 124 -9.73 -27.86 16.37
N GLN A 125 -8.86 -27.07 17.00
CA GLN A 125 -9.23 -26.28 18.19
C GLN A 125 -10.35 -25.28 17.86
N PHE A 126 -10.28 -24.64 16.69
CA PHE A 126 -11.31 -23.71 16.25
C PHE A 126 -12.65 -24.40 15.98
N ALA A 127 -12.64 -25.59 15.38
CA ALA A 127 -13.86 -26.38 15.18
C ALA A 127 -14.56 -26.70 16.51
N GLN A 128 -13.78 -27.06 17.54
CA GLN A 128 -14.31 -27.29 18.89
C GLN A 128 -14.90 -26.01 19.50
N VAL A 129 -14.25 -24.86 19.31
CA VAL A 129 -14.77 -23.57 19.76
C VAL A 129 -16.09 -23.22 19.05
N LEU A 130 -16.20 -23.45 17.75
CA LEU A 130 -17.44 -23.22 17.00
C LEU A 130 -18.58 -24.14 17.46
N GLN A 131 -18.28 -25.41 17.74
CA GLN A 131 -19.27 -26.35 18.28
C GLN A 131 -19.75 -25.91 19.66
N ALA A 132 -18.86 -25.39 20.50
CA ALA A 132 -19.18 -24.90 21.84
C ALA A 132 -19.95 -23.57 21.84
N ALA A 133 -19.67 -22.70 20.87
CA ALA A 133 -20.40 -21.44 20.66
C ALA A 133 -21.87 -21.69 20.36
N GLY A 134 -22.18 -22.80 19.66
CA GLY A 134 -23.54 -23.18 19.29
C GLY A 134 -24.12 -22.20 18.27
N ASP A 135 -25.22 -21.55 18.64
CA ASP A 135 -25.85 -20.54 17.80
C ASP A 135 -24.95 -19.30 17.65
N CYS A 136 -24.82 -18.85 16.42
CA CYS A 136 -23.97 -17.74 16.05
C CYS A 136 -24.76 -16.78 15.17
N SER A 137 -24.64 -15.48 15.44
CA SER A 137 -25.16 -14.45 14.55
C SER A 137 -24.07 -14.02 13.58
N THR A 138 -24.39 -14.05 12.29
CA THR A 138 -23.47 -13.70 11.21
C THR A 138 -23.84 -12.33 10.68
N HIS A 139 -22.85 -11.45 10.62
CA HIS A 139 -22.96 -10.10 10.11
C HIS A 139 -21.98 -9.98 8.96
N GLU A 140 -22.46 -9.53 7.82
CA GLU A 140 -21.67 -9.32 6.63
C GLU A 140 -21.77 -7.85 6.24
N SER A 141 -20.77 -7.35 5.52
CA SER A 141 -20.85 -6.02 4.94
C SER A 141 -22.10 -5.95 4.05
N ALA A 142 -22.88 -4.85 4.15
CA ALA A 142 -23.94 -4.55 3.20
C ALA A 142 -23.41 -4.39 1.75
N ALA A 143 -22.09 -4.36 1.56
CA ALA A 143 -21.47 -4.77 0.31
C ALA A 143 -21.57 -6.30 0.17
N SER A 144 -22.78 -6.78 -0.08
CA SER A 144 -22.99 -8.08 -0.70
C SER A 144 -22.04 -8.19 -1.88
N LEU A 145 -21.20 -9.23 -1.89
CA LEU A 145 -20.60 -9.69 -3.15
C LEU A 145 -21.76 -9.80 -4.15
N PRO A 146 -21.67 -9.20 -5.35
CA PRO A 146 -22.79 -9.26 -6.26
C PRO A 146 -22.97 -10.73 -6.65
N GLU A 147 -24.13 -11.30 -6.30
CA GLU A 147 -24.63 -12.55 -6.90
C GLU A 147 -25.02 -12.36 -8.38
N ALA A 148 -24.90 -11.13 -8.90
CA ALA A 148 -24.86 -10.82 -10.31
C ALA A 148 -23.41 -10.69 -10.79
N PRO A 149 -23.09 -11.00 -12.06
CA PRO A 149 -21.78 -10.67 -12.62
C PRO A 149 -21.52 -9.18 -12.38
N ILE A 150 -20.35 -8.86 -11.81
CA ILE A 150 -19.88 -7.47 -11.67
C ILE A 150 -20.07 -6.82 -13.05
N PRO A 151 -20.74 -5.66 -13.17
CA PRO A 151 -20.84 -4.96 -14.44
C PRO A 151 -19.43 -4.83 -15.03
N GLU A 152 -19.22 -5.29 -16.25
CA GLU A 152 -17.90 -5.46 -16.88
C GLU A 152 -16.98 -4.24 -16.69
N ILE A 153 -17.59 -3.04 -16.68
CA ILE A 153 -16.96 -1.75 -16.46
C ILE A 153 -16.32 -1.59 -15.06
N GLU A 154 -16.93 -2.13 -14.01
CA GLU A 154 -16.46 -2.00 -12.62
C GLU A 154 -15.38 -3.04 -12.28
N LEU A 155 -15.52 -4.26 -12.82
CA LEU A 155 -14.44 -5.25 -12.81
C LEU A 155 -13.22 -4.75 -13.58
N ASP A 156 -13.43 -4.14 -14.75
CA ASP A 156 -12.35 -3.53 -15.52
C ASP A 156 -11.66 -2.38 -14.78
N ARG A 157 -12.40 -1.56 -14.04
CA ARG A 157 -11.80 -0.50 -13.20
C ARG A 157 -10.99 -1.07 -12.04
N MET A 158 -11.51 -2.09 -11.34
CA MET A 158 -10.77 -2.74 -10.25
C MET A 158 -9.53 -3.45 -10.77
N LEU A 159 -9.65 -4.24 -11.84
CA LEU A 159 -8.53 -4.90 -12.49
C LEU A 159 -7.54 -3.89 -13.09
N ALA A 160 -8.00 -2.77 -13.65
CA ALA A 160 -7.11 -1.69 -14.11
C ALA A 160 -6.33 -1.08 -12.96
N SER A 161 -6.92 -0.89 -11.79
CA SER A 161 -6.22 -0.36 -10.61
C SER A 161 -5.17 -1.34 -10.06
N VAL A 162 -5.48 -2.65 -10.05
CA VAL A 162 -4.55 -3.71 -9.63
C VAL A 162 -3.44 -3.88 -10.67
N ARG A 163 -3.78 -3.95 -11.96
CA ARG A 163 -2.82 -3.98 -13.07
C ARG A 163 -1.94 -2.73 -13.07
N ALA A 164 -2.48 -1.54 -12.77
CA ALA A 164 -1.68 -0.32 -12.65
C ALA A 164 -0.69 -0.39 -11.49
N ARG A 165 -1.10 -0.90 -10.33
CA ARG A 165 -0.19 -1.09 -9.17
C ARG A 165 0.89 -2.13 -9.45
N LEU A 166 0.53 -3.26 -10.05
CA LEU A 166 1.49 -4.30 -10.44
C LEU A 166 2.46 -3.77 -11.50
N ARG A 167 1.95 -3.08 -12.54
CA ARG A 167 2.77 -2.43 -13.57
C ARG A 167 3.69 -1.35 -13.01
N GLN A 168 3.25 -0.58 -12.00
CA GLN A 168 4.11 0.38 -11.31
C GLN A 168 5.20 -0.32 -10.48
N SER A 169 4.91 -1.47 -9.87
CA SER A 169 5.93 -2.27 -9.16
C SER A 169 6.93 -2.93 -10.11
N GLU A 170 6.48 -3.44 -11.26
CA GLU A 170 7.33 -4.00 -12.32
C GLU A 170 8.19 -2.90 -12.95
N PHE A 171 7.60 -1.75 -13.29
CA PHE A 171 8.33 -0.61 -13.84
C PHE A 171 9.41 -0.11 -12.87
N ARG A 172 9.09 -0.02 -11.57
CA ARG A 172 10.07 0.32 -10.54
C ARG A 172 11.22 -0.68 -10.51
N GLN A 173 10.92 -1.98 -10.54
CA GLN A 173 11.94 -3.03 -10.54
C GLN A 173 12.85 -2.93 -11.77
N MET A 174 12.26 -2.72 -12.96
CA MET A 174 13.03 -2.53 -14.20
C MET A 174 13.93 -1.30 -14.13
N MET A 175 13.48 -0.19 -13.52
CA MET A 175 14.32 1.00 -13.33
C MET A 175 15.46 0.73 -12.35
N LEU A 176 15.20 0.02 -11.26
CA LEU A 176 16.25 -0.38 -10.30
C LEU A 176 17.34 -1.21 -10.98
N GLU A 177 16.96 -2.20 -11.78
CA GLU A 177 17.91 -3.03 -12.52
C GLU A 177 18.69 -2.22 -13.56
N ARG A 178 18.00 -1.38 -14.34
CA ARG A 178 18.61 -0.58 -15.40
C ARG A 178 19.63 0.42 -14.89
N PHE A 179 19.32 1.09 -13.79
CA PHE A 179 20.15 2.18 -13.25
C PHE A 179 21.00 1.72 -12.06
N GLU A 180 21.21 0.41 -11.91
CA GLU A 180 22.05 -0.19 -10.85
C GLU A 180 21.67 0.30 -9.44
N ALA A 181 20.36 0.49 -9.23
CA ALA A 181 19.78 1.02 -8.01
C ALA A 181 20.38 2.37 -7.57
N ARG A 182 20.70 3.26 -8.54
CA ARG A 182 21.25 4.59 -8.28
C ARG A 182 20.44 5.69 -8.94
N CYS A 183 20.28 6.80 -8.23
CA CYS A 183 19.70 8.01 -8.80
C CYS A 183 20.62 8.54 -9.92
N ILE A 184 20.06 8.76 -11.10
CA ILE A 184 20.83 9.23 -12.25
C ILE A 184 21.34 10.67 -12.13
N VAL A 185 20.81 11.47 -11.19
CA VAL A 185 21.25 12.85 -10.96
C VAL A 185 22.27 12.90 -9.82
N THR A 186 21.91 12.34 -8.67
CA THR A 186 22.71 12.48 -7.43
C THR A 186 23.66 11.31 -7.19
N GLY A 187 23.40 10.14 -7.79
CA GLY A 187 24.16 8.90 -7.54
C GLY A 187 23.77 8.20 -6.23
N CYS A 188 22.76 8.72 -5.53
CA CYS A 188 22.21 8.13 -4.31
C CYS A 188 21.82 6.66 -4.55
N SER A 189 22.30 5.75 -3.71
CA SER A 189 22.03 4.30 -3.79
C SER A 189 21.12 3.78 -2.69
N ALA A 190 20.53 4.66 -1.87
CA ALA A 190 19.55 4.29 -0.86
C ALA A 190 18.21 3.99 -1.55
N GLN A 191 17.92 2.71 -1.81
CA GLN A 191 16.80 2.27 -2.64
C GLN A 191 15.43 2.76 -2.13
N GLU A 192 15.29 2.89 -0.82
CA GLU A 192 14.10 3.40 -0.14
C GLU A 192 13.82 4.87 -0.48
N ALA A 193 14.86 5.64 -0.83
CA ALA A 193 14.75 7.03 -1.25
C ALA A 193 14.61 7.19 -2.78
N LEU A 194 14.63 6.08 -3.54
CA LEU A 194 14.52 6.10 -5.00
C LEU A 194 13.08 5.91 -5.46
N GLU A 195 12.75 6.55 -6.56
CA GLU A 195 11.46 6.51 -7.22
C GLU A 195 11.65 6.40 -8.73
N ALA A 196 10.77 5.63 -9.37
CA ALA A 196 10.74 5.50 -10.83
C ALA A 196 9.87 6.60 -11.41
N ALA A 197 10.48 7.51 -12.16
CA ALA A 197 9.85 8.66 -12.78
C ALA A 197 9.62 8.40 -14.27
N HIS A 198 8.50 8.84 -14.82
CA HIS A 198 8.30 8.88 -16.27
C HIS A 198 8.85 10.19 -16.84
N ILE A 199 9.48 10.15 -18.01
CA ILE A 199 9.95 11.37 -18.70
C ILE A 199 8.75 12.14 -19.24
N ASP A 200 7.85 11.44 -19.94
CA ASP A 200 6.54 11.94 -20.37
C ASP A 200 5.40 11.22 -19.62
N PRO A 201 4.62 11.95 -18.78
CA PRO A 201 3.51 11.38 -18.02
C PRO A 201 2.22 11.15 -18.83
N TRP A 202 2.11 11.67 -20.06
CA TRP A 202 0.87 11.62 -20.86
C TRP A 202 0.87 10.56 -21.97
N CYS A 203 1.85 9.66 -21.98
CA CYS A 203 1.98 8.68 -23.04
C CYS A 203 0.98 7.52 -22.89
N ASN A 204 0.21 7.24 -23.94
CA ASN A 204 -0.92 6.32 -23.98
C ASN A 204 -0.54 4.85 -23.65
N SER A 205 -1.55 3.99 -23.48
CA SER A 205 -1.51 2.60 -22.99
C SER A 205 -0.55 1.60 -23.67
N GLN A 206 0.22 2.02 -24.68
CA GLN A 206 1.28 1.25 -25.33
C GLN A 206 2.70 1.54 -24.77
N SER A 207 2.87 2.50 -23.86
CA SER A 207 4.18 3.14 -23.61
C SER A 207 4.80 2.91 -22.22
N ASN A 208 4.58 1.74 -21.59
CA ASN A 208 5.45 1.26 -20.50
C ASN A 208 6.83 0.81 -21.03
N HIS A 209 7.37 1.53 -22.01
CA HIS A 209 8.70 1.24 -22.53
C HIS A 209 9.72 1.73 -21.52
N VAL A 210 10.67 0.85 -21.19
CA VAL A 210 11.77 1.11 -20.26
C VAL A 210 12.42 2.45 -20.54
N GLY A 211 12.53 2.84 -21.82
CA GLY A 211 13.13 4.08 -22.30
C GLY A 211 12.51 5.37 -21.77
N ASN A 212 11.21 5.38 -21.44
CA ASN A 212 10.51 6.54 -20.88
C ASN A 212 10.64 6.62 -19.34
N GLY A 213 11.53 5.83 -18.73
CA GLY A 213 11.73 5.77 -17.30
C GLY A 213 13.09 6.27 -16.85
N LEU A 214 13.09 6.99 -15.71
CA LEU A 214 14.26 7.45 -14.98
C LEU A 214 14.19 6.94 -13.54
N LEU A 215 15.34 6.65 -12.93
CA LEU A 215 15.43 6.39 -11.50
C LEU A 215 15.96 7.63 -10.77
N LEU A 216 15.12 8.24 -9.95
CA LEU A 216 15.40 9.51 -9.28
C LEU A 216 15.30 9.35 -7.76
N ARG A 217 16.02 10.19 -7.02
CA ARG A 217 15.78 10.36 -5.58
C ARG A 217 14.46 11.12 -5.40
N ALA A 218 13.68 10.83 -4.37
CA ALA A 218 12.32 11.36 -4.21
C ALA A 218 12.22 12.89 -4.33
N ASP A 219 13.16 13.63 -3.74
CA ASP A 219 13.22 15.10 -3.88
C ASP A 219 13.51 15.54 -5.33
N ILE A 220 14.46 14.90 -6.00
CA ILE A 220 14.79 15.16 -7.41
C ILE A 220 13.61 14.81 -8.32
N HIS A 221 12.87 13.75 -8.01
CA HIS A 221 11.66 13.38 -8.75
C HIS A 221 10.60 14.47 -8.64
N VAL A 222 10.35 14.98 -7.44
CA VAL A 222 9.42 16.10 -7.23
C VAL A 222 9.85 17.35 -8.01
N LEU A 223 11.14 17.70 -7.99
CA LEU A 223 11.66 18.83 -8.76
C LEU A 223 11.56 18.60 -10.27
N PHE A 224 11.76 17.36 -10.73
CA PHE A 224 11.61 16.98 -12.11
C PHE A 224 10.15 17.12 -12.58
N ASP A 225 9.19 16.68 -11.77
CA ASP A 225 7.75 16.80 -12.02
C ASP A 225 7.24 18.23 -12.05
N GLN A 226 7.81 19.09 -11.21
CA GLN A 226 7.49 20.52 -11.19
C GLN A 226 8.18 21.31 -12.31
N GLY A 227 9.02 20.68 -13.13
CA GLY A 227 9.80 21.38 -14.16
C GLY A 227 10.85 22.32 -13.59
N LEU A 228 11.32 22.06 -12.36
CA LEU A 228 12.41 22.80 -11.72
C LEU A 228 13.79 22.14 -11.97
N LEU A 229 13.79 20.90 -12.45
CA LEU A 229 14.98 20.15 -12.85
C LEU A 229 14.65 19.31 -14.09
N THR A 230 15.59 19.14 -15.02
CA THR A 230 15.45 18.23 -16.16
C THR A 230 16.82 17.70 -16.60
N LEU A 231 16.86 16.81 -17.60
CA LEU A 231 18.07 16.49 -18.35
C LEU A 231 18.02 17.16 -19.73
N HIS A 232 19.17 17.61 -20.23
CA HIS A 232 19.29 18.13 -21.58
C HIS A 232 19.23 16.98 -22.60
N PRO A 233 18.44 17.12 -23.69
CA PRO A 233 18.08 16.00 -24.55
C PRO A 233 19.24 15.41 -25.35
N THR A 234 20.36 16.12 -25.52
CA THR A 234 21.50 15.63 -26.33
C THR A 234 22.56 14.98 -25.45
N ASP A 235 23.12 15.72 -24.50
CA ASP A 235 24.26 15.31 -23.66
C ASP A 235 23.85 14.67 -22.33
N LEU A 236 22.55 14.71 -21.98
CA LEU A 236 21.99 14.27 -20.69
C LEU A 236 22.64 14.97 -19.49
N LEU A 237 23.10 16.20 -19.66
CA LEU A 237 23.49 17.02 -18.51
C LEU A 237 22.24 17.40 -17.70
N THR A 238 22.38 17.42 -16.39
CA THR A 238 21.33 17.93 -15.50
C THR A 238 21.20 19.43 -15.69
N CYS A 239 19.97 19.92 -15.82
CA CYS A 239 19.68 21.34 -15.91
C CYS A 239 18.73 21.72 -14.79
N VAL A 240 19.12 22.71 -14.00
CA VAL A 240 18.38 23.18 -12.84
C VAL A 240 17.80 24.56 -13.14
N SER A 241 16.55 24.77 -12.74
CA SER A 241 15.89 26.06 -12.91
C SER A 241 16.61 27.15 -12.09
N PRO A 242 16.77 28.37 -12.62
CA PRO A 242 17.27 29.52 -11.85
C PRO A 242 16.45 29.82 -10.59
N ARG A 243 15.21 29.32 -10.50
CA ARG A 243 14.38 29.41 -9.28
C ARG A 243 14.98 28.68 -8.08
N LEU A 244 15.88 27.73 -8.30
CA LEU A 244 16.60 26.97 -7.27
C LEU A 244 18.01 27.51 -7.01
N LYS A 245 18.38 28.65 -7.60
CA LYS A 245 19.67 29.30 -7.36
C LYS A 245 19.79 29.69 -5.87
N GLY A 246 20.96 29.45 -5.27
CA GLY A 246 21.22 29.65 -3.84
C GLY A 246 20.76 28.52 -2.93
N THR A 247 20.19 27.44 -3.49
CA THR A 247 19.84 26.22 -2.74
C THR A 247 20.89 25.13 -2.96
N GLU A 248 20.82 24.05 -2.18
CA GLU A 248 21.64 22.85 -2.35
C GLU A 248 21.50 22.18 -3.73
N TYR A 249 20.46 22.50 -4.50
CA TYR A 249 20.25 21.94 -5.84
C TYR A 249 21.03 22.67 -6.92
N GLU A 250 21.53 23.90 -6.67
CA GLU A 250 22.29 24.67 -7.66
C GLU A 250 23.54 23.92 -8.14
N MET A 251 24.22 23.20 -7.23
CA MET A 251 25.41 22.42 -7.57
C MET A 251 25.15 21.24 -8.52
N LEU A 252 23.89 20.85 -8.72
CA LEU A 252 23.51 19.80 -9.66
C LEU A 252 23.42 20.33 -11.09
N ASP A 253 23.38 21.65 -11.30
CA ASP A 253 23.32 22.22 -12.64
C ASP A 253 24.56 21.86 -13.45
N ARG A 254 24.34 21.48 -14.71
CA ARG A 254 25.34 20.98 -15.68
C ARG A 254 26.13 19.75 -15.22
N SER A 255 25.71 19.08 -14.15
CA SER A 255 26.33 17.83 -13.74
C SER A 255 25.98 16.68 -14.70
N PRO A 256 26.93 15.80 -15.04
CA PRO A 256 26.65 14.67 -15.91
C PRO A 256 25.72 13.66 -15.23
N SER A 257 24.78 13.11 -16.00
CA SER A 257 23.94 12.01 -15.51
C SER A 257 24.78 10.78 -15.15
N ARG A 258 24.52 10.21 -13.99
CA ARG A 258 25.19 9.03 -13.40
C ARG A 258 24.46 7.76 -13.82
N MET A 259 24.73 7.32 -15.05
CA MET A 259 24.23 6.06 -15.60
C MET A 259 25.27 5.44 -16.54
N ASN A 260 25.23 4.11 -16.71
CA ASN A 260 26.10 3.41 -17.65
C ASN A 260 25.70 3.67 -19.12
N ASP A 261 26.56 3.28 -20.06
CA ASP A 261 26.35 3.54 -21.49
C ASP A 261 25.12 2.81 -22.06
N ALA A 262 24.83 1.60 -21.56
CA ALA A 262 23.67 0.83 -21.97
C ALA A 262 22.35 1.54 -21.59
N ALA A 263 22.27 2.05 -20.36
CA ALA A 263 21.13 2.82 -19.88
C ALA A 263 21.02 4.14 -20.63
N ARG A 264 22.13 4.83 -20.91
CA ARG A 264 22.19 6.08 -21.67
C ARG A 264 21.66 5.94 -23.10
N ALA A 265 21.98 4.85 -23.78
CA ALA A 265 21.56 4.59 -25.16
C ALA A 265 20.05 4.34 -25.29
N GLN A 266 19.42 3.82 -24.24
CA GLN A 266 18.01 3.46 -24.24
C GLN A 266 17.09 4.59 -23.72
N ILE A 267 17.61 5.78 -23.37
CA ILE A 267 16.76 6.89 -22.91
C ILE A 267 15.95 7.41 -24.09
N ASP A 268 14.65 7.55 -23.88
CA ASP A 268 13.76 8.14 -24.87
C ASP A 268 14.07 9.64 -25.05
N ARG A 269 14.74 9.96 -26.16
CA ARG A 269 15.16 11.32 -26.49
C ARG A 269 14.01 12.19 -26.97
N GLU A 270 12.96 11.60 -27.53
CA GLU A 270 11.79 12.34 -27.99
C GLU A 270 10.96 12.79 -26.79
N ALA A 271 10.71 11.89 -25.83
CA ALA A 271 10.06 12.22 -24.56
C ALA A 271 10.86 13.29 -23.81
N LEU A 272 12.20 13.15 -23.76
CA LEU A 272 13.06 14.12 -23.09
C LEU A 272 13.08 15.48 -23.81
N ALA A 273 13.00 15.51 -25.14
CA ALA A 273 12.88 16.74 -25.91
C ALA A 273 11.54 17.46 -25.67
N LEU A 274 10.43 16.72 -25.50
CA LEU A 274 9.15 17.28 -25.10
C LEU A 274 9.22 17.88 -23.69
N ARG A 275 9.82 17.15 -22.75
CA ARG A 275 10.06 17.63 -21.38
C ARG A 275 10.93 18.88 -21.36
N TRP A 276 11.98 18.92 -22.19
CA TRP A 276 12.87 20.07 -22.36
C TRP A 276 12.12 21.31 -22.87
N LYS A 277 11.18 21.16 -23.81
CA LYS A 277 10.33 22.26 -24.28
C LYS A 277 9.45 22.82 -23.15
N GLN A 278 8.92 21.96 -22.29
CA GLN A 278 8.13 22.39 -21.12
C GLN A 278 9.00 23.14 -20.12
N PHE A 279 10.18 22.59 -19.81
CA PHE A 279 11.16 23.21 -18.92
C PHE A 279 11.58 24.60 -19.42
N THR A 280 11.96 24.73 -20.69
CA THR A 280 12.36 26.01 -21.28
C THR A 280 11.21 27.02 -21.37
N LYS A 281 9.96 26.57 -21.60
CA LYS A 281 8.77 27.43 -21.54
C LYS A 281 8.56 28.01 -20.14
N LEU A 282 8.77 27.21 -19.09
CA LEU A 282 8.68 27.66 -17.69
C LEU A 282 9.80 28.65 -17.32
N LEU A 283 10.97 28.54 -17.96
CA LEU A 283 12.07 29.50 -17.85
C LEU A 283 11.82 30.80 -18.65
N GLY A 284 10.90 30.77 -19.63
CA GLY A 284 10.57 31.87 -20.55
C GLY A 284 9.82 33.08 -19.95
N THR A 285 9.84 33.27 -18.63
CA THR A 285 9.54 34.57 -17.99
C THR A 285 10.81 35.26 -17.43
N GLY A 286 12.00 34.77 -17.79
CA GLY A 286 13.25 35.50 -17.62
C GLY A 286 14.47 34.57 -17.56
N GLY A 287 15.18 34.40 -18.68
CA GLY A 287 16.53 33.81 -18.67
C GLY A 287 16.86 32.97 -19.90
N CYS A 288 17.48 33.59 -20.91
CA CYS A 288 18.13 32.92 -22.04
C CYS A 288 19.25 31.99 -21.57
N PHE A 289 19.16 30.69 -21.84
CA PHE A 289 20.36 29.86 -21.98
C PHE A 289 20.79 29.91 -23.44
N ALA A 290 21.78 30.77 -23.70
CA ALA A 290 22.47 30.80 -24.97
C ALA A 290 23.14 29.45 -25.23
N SER A 291 22.93 28.95 -26.44
CA SER A 291 23.68 27.88 -27.08
C SER A 291 25.18 28.18 -27.01
N GLY A 292 25.92 27.37 -26.26
CA GLY A 292 27.37 27.34 -26.30
C GLY A 292 27.83 26.08 -27.01
N GLN A 293 28.10 26.20 -28.31
CA GLN A 293 28.99 25.27 -29.02
C GLN A 293 30.39 25.37 -28.41
N ALA A 294 30.99 24.22 -28.13
CA ALA A 294 32.41 23.93 -28.33
C ALA A 294 32.57 22.41 -28.38
#